data_AF-A0A2V2DWG8-F1
#
_entry.id   AF-A0A2V2DWG8-F1
#
_cell.length_a   1.000
_cell.length_b   1.000
_cell.length_c   1.000
_cell.angle_alpha   90.00
_cell.angle_beta   90.00
_cell.angle_gamma   90.00
#
_symmetry.space_group_name_H-M   'P 1'
#
loop_
_entity.id
_entity.type
_entity.pdbx_description
1 polymer ?
#
loop_
_entity_poly.entity_id
_entity_poly.type
_entity_poly.pdbx_seq_one_letter_code
_entity_poly.pdbx_strand_id
1 'polypeptide(L)'
;VEGTETHKRVCALCTKEEVANCTYGEEGWAHDDASDPSSHSKTCTACGNVAAEACSFTENVVAPTHTEGGYTEHTCETCGYSYQDNEQDALGHTWGEWTHVEGTENADAQHKHVCTADDGGEETLNCSFSERVVAPTCTVRGYTEHTCADCGYFYRDQYQEAPGHHYEDGVCVDCGAREDAVLGDVNSDGRVSIADAVMLLRHFAGYEVNIDLAVADINCDGSKDLGDVTYLMQMLNGWYPAS
;
A
#
# COMPACT_ATOMS: atom_id res chain seq x y z
N VAL A 1 50.10 39.48 8.50
CA VAL A 1 48.92 39.80 9.32
C VAL A 1 48.00 40.59 8.42
N GLU A 2 46.77 40.13 8.24
CA GLU A 2 45.71 40.82 7.48
C GLU A 2 45.68 42.33 7.79
N GLY A 3 45.49 43.15 6.75
CA GLY A 3 44.91 44.49 6.91
C GLY A 3 45.83 45.67 7.28
N THR A 4 47.08 45.78 6.80
CA THR A 4 47.86 47.02 7.00
C THR A 4 47.62 48.07 5.91
N GLU A 5 46.36 48.37 5.61
CA GLU A 5 46.02 49.52 4.77
C GLU A 5 45.97 50.77 5.63
N THR A 6 47.01 51.59 5.54
CA THR A 6 47.15 52.81 6.36
C THR A 6 46.95 54.07 5.53
N HIS A 7 46.20 55.03 6.06
CA HIS A 7 46.16 56.42 5.61
C HIS A 7 47.41 57.15 6.07
N LYS A 8 48.01 57.99 5.22
CA LYS A 8 49.15 58.83 5.57
C LYS A 8 48.88 60.28 5.22
N ARG A 9 49.06 61.19 6.17
CA ARG A 9 49.08 62.65 5.94
C ARG A 9 50.43 63.22 6.34
N VAL A 10 50.96 64.12 5.52
CA VAL A 10 52.25 64.77 5.76
C VAL A 10 52.03 66.26 5.99
N CYS A 11 52.50 66.78 7.11
CA CYS A 11 52.43 68.20 7.40
C CYS A 11 53.38 68.97 6.46
N ALA A 12 52.84 69.81 5.58
CA ALA A 12 53.61 70.58 4.60
C ALA A 12 54.61 71.57 5.22
N LEU A 13 54.46 71.91 6.52
CA LEU A 13 55.29 72.88 7.21
C LEU A 13 56.47 72.25 7.97
N CYS A 14 56.30 71.05 8.51
CA CYS A 14 57.31 70.40 9.36
C CYS A 14 57.68 68.99 8.92
N THR A 15 57.16 68.54 7.78
CA THR A 15 57.38 67.23 7.14
C THR A 15 57.05 66.01 8.02
N LYS A 16 56.44 66.22 9.20
CA LYS A 16 55.99 65.14 10.06
C LYS A 16 54.85 64.37 9.40
N GLU A 17 54.89 63.06 9.58
CA GLU A 17 53.93 62.13 9.01
C GLU A 17 53.03 61.59 10.11
N GLU A 18 51.72 61.61 9.87
CA GLU A 18 50.74 60.89 10.67
C GLU A 18 50.19 59.75 9.83
N VAL A 19 50.25 58.55 10.39
CA VAL A 19 49.74 57.33 9.79
C VAL A 19 48.57 56.84 10.63
N ALA A 20 47.43 56.57 10.00
CA ALA A 20 46.24 56.02 10.65
C ALA A 20 45.81 54.74 9.91
N ASN A 21 45.36 53.72 10.63
CA ASN A 21 44.86 52.50 10.00
C ASN A 21 43.44 52.72 9.46
N CYS A 22 43.06 51.98 8.41
CA CYS A 22 41.67 51.95 7.96
C CYS A 22 40.72 51.53 9.07
N THR A 23 39.59 52.23 9.16
CA THR A 23 38.49 51.91 10.08
C THR A 23 37.30 51.43 9.27
N TYR A 24 36.82 50.23 9.60
CA TYR A 24 35.65 49.62 8.97
C TYR A 24 34.44 49.76 9.91
N GLY A 25 33.23 49.86 9.34
CA GLY A 25 31.99 50.03 10.11
C GLY A 25 31.62 48.80 10.95
N GLU A 26 30.60 48.92 11.81
CA GLU A 26 30.13 47.81 12.67
C GLU A 26 29.41 46.69 11.91
N GLU A 27 29.05 46.92 10.65
CA GLU A 27 28.29 45.98 9.81
C GLU A 27 29.06 44.71 9.37
N GLY A 28 30.27 44.50 9.89
CA GLY A 28 31.05 43.28 9.62
C GLY A 28 31.51 43.15 8.16
N TRP A 29 31.77 41.91 7.73
CA TRP A 29 32.09 41.57 6.35
C TRP A 29 30.80 41.29 5.57
N ALA A 30 30.61 41.96 4.44
CA ALA A 30 29.47 41.75 3.55
C ALA A 30 29.83 40.79 2.42
N HIS A 31 28.93 39.87 2.07
CA HIS A 31 29.14 38.98 0.94
C HIS A 31 29.12 39.74 -0.39
N ASP A 32 29.99 39.35 -1.33
CA ASP A 32 30.05 39.92 -2.69
C ASP A 32 29.47 38.90 -3.70
N ASP A 33 28.19 39.08 -4.04
CA ASP A 33 27.44 38.23 -4.98
C ASP A 33 28.05 38.20 -6.40
N ALA A 34 28.90 39.17 -6.76
CA ALA A 34 29.51 39.29 -8.09
C ALA A 34 30.90 38.65 -8.18
N SER A 35 31.41 38.08 -7.09
CA SER A 35 32.78 37.55 -7.01
C SER A 35 32.90 36.10 -7.48
N ASP A 36 33.95 35.81 -8.26
CA ASP A 36 34.35 34.47 -8.68
C ASP A 36 35.90 34.34 -8.60
N PRO A 37 36.45 33.63 -7.61
CA PRO A 37 35.75 32.83 -6.59
C PRO A 37 35.00 33.67 -5.55
N SER A 38 34.03 33.04 -4.88
CA SER A 38 33.20 33.65 -3.82
C SER A 38 34.04 34.34 -2.75
N SER A 39 33.68 35.58 -2.44
CA SER A 39 34.40 36.46 -1.51
C SER A 39 33.46 37.33 -0.69
N HIS A 40 34.01 37.95 0.34
CA HIS A 40 33.34 38.96 1.16
C HIS A 40 34.25 40.18 1.31
N SER A 41 33.64 41.35 1.44
CA SER A 41 34.36 42.61 1.49
C SER A 41 33.86 43.54 2.59
N LYS A 42 34.72 44.49 2.97
CA LYS A 42 34.38 45.59 3.86
C LYS A 42 35.03 46.86 3.36
N THR A 43 34.30 47.96 3.48
CA THR A 43 34.72 49.26 2.97
C THR A 43 35.10 50.19 4.10
N CYS A 44 36.28 50.80 3.99
CA CYS A 44 36.75 51.79 4.95
C CYS A 44 35.85 53.03 4.89
N THR A 45 35.28 53.42 6.03
CA THR A 45 34.34 54.56 6.12
C THR A 45 35.00 55.91 5.86
N ALA A 46 36.34 55.99 5.94
CA ALA A 46 37.09 57.22 5.80
C ALA A 46 37.63 57.48 4.38
N CYS A 47 38.03 56.44 3.64
CA CYS A 47 38.65 56.60 2.31
C CYS A 47 37.99 55.81 1.18
N GLY A 48 37.04 54.91 1.47
CA GLY A 48 36.42 54.06 0.47
C GLY A 48 37.28 52.90 -0.03
N ASN A 49 38.46 52.65 0.57
CA ASN A 49 39.22 51.44 0.27
C ASN A 49 38.39 50.20 0.62
N VAL A 50 38.44 49.21 -0.26
CA VAL A 50 37.75 47.92 -0.09
C VAL A 50 38.79 46.86 0.24
N ALA A 51 38.64 46.26 1.42
CA ALA A 51 39.34 45.02 1.74
C ALA A 51 38.44 43.85 1.34
N ALA A 52 38.98 42.84 0.66
CA ALA A 52 38.24 41.65 0.24
C ALA A 52 39.03 40.40 0.63
N GLU A 53 38.30 39.39 1.11
CA GLU A 53 38.83 38.08 1.49
C GLU A 53 37.95 36.99 0.86
N ALA A 54 38.59 35.88 0.47
CA ALA A 54 37.85 34.74 -0.07
C ALA A 54 36.99 34.10 1.02
N CYS A 55 35.79 33.65 0.64
CA CYS A 55 34.95 32.87 1.53
C CYS A 55 35.62 31.53 1.82
N SER A 56 35.68 31.17 3.10
CA SER A 56 35.91 29.80 3.55
C SER A 56 34.57 29.22 3.99
N PHE A 57 34.21 28.05 3.48
CA PHE A 57 32.93 27.41 3.75
C PHE A 57 33.09 26.21 4.67
N THR A 58 32.16 26.08 5.62
CA THR A 58 31.92 24.86 6.38
C THR A 58 30.76 24.12 5.71
N GLU A 59 30.91 22.82 5.51
CA GLU A 59 29.91 21.98 4.86
C GLU A 59 29.04 21.24 5.88
N ASN A 60 27.75 21.10 5.57
CA ASN A 60 26.81 20.25 6.28
C ASN A 60 26.07 19.37 5.27
N VAL A 61 26.29 18.05 5.34
CA VAL A 61 25.68 17.08 4.43
C VAL A 61 24.38 16.57 5.04
N VAL A 62 23.26 16.87 4.40
CA VAL A 62 21.94 16.36 4.73
C VAL A 62 21.64 15.17 3.82
N ALA A 63 21.60 13.97 4.39
CA ALA A 63 21.28 12.76 3.63
C ALA A 63 19.79 12.74 3.22
N PRO A 64 19.44 12.18 2.05
CA PRO A 64 18.05 12.00 1.65
C PRO A 64 17.32 11.04 2.60
N THR A 65 16.03 11.28 2.78
CA THR A 65 15.09 10.38 3.45
C THR A 65 14.20 9.70 2.40
N HIS A 66 13.26 8.85 2.82
CA HIS A 66 12.32 8.22 1.87
C HIS A 66 11.31 9.20 1.27
N THR A 67 11.07 10.35 1.92
CA THR A 67 10.08 11.37 1.52
C THR A 67 10.70 12.70 1.11
N GLU A 68 11.91 13.02 1.58
CA GLU A 68 12.60 14.28 1.32
C GLU A 68 13.98 14.03 0.72
N GLY A 69 14.38 14.88 -0.24
CA GLY A 69 15.70 14.83 -0.83
C GLY A 69 16.82 15.23 0.14
N GLY A 70 18.06 14.92 -0.25
CA GLY A 70 19.27 15.33 0.46
C GLY A 70 19.97 16.48 -0.27
N TYR A 71 20.91 17.14 0.40
CA TYR A 71 21.75 18.21 -0.17
C TYR A 71 22.99 18.44 0.69
N THR A 72 23.95 19.19 0.15
CA THR A 72 25.07 19.73 0.93
C THR A 72 24.89 21.23 1.07
N GLU A 73 24.89 21.73 2.30
CA GLU A 73 24.83 23.15 2.62
C GLU A 73 26.23 23.67 2.94
N HIS A 74 26.60 24.78 2.30
CA HIS A 74 27.88 25.46 2.47
C HIS A 74 27.63 26.79 3.18
N THR A 75 28.30 27.04 4.32
CA THR A 75 28.11 28.29 5.08
C THR A 75 29.46 28.96 5.36
N CYS A 76 29.56 30.25 5.05
CA CYS A 76 30.71 31.07 5.43
C CYS A 76 30.46 31.73 6.79
N GLU A 77 31.21 31.32 7.82
CA GLU A 77 31.04 31.86 9.19
C GLU A 77 31.38 33.36 9.30
N THR A 78 32.21 33.89 8.40
CA THR A 78 32.67 35.29 8.44
C THR A 78 31.61 36.29 7.96
N CYS A 79 30.87 35.94 6.89
CA CYS A 79 29.86 36.83 6.30
C CYS A 79 28.42 36.30 6.40
N GLY A 80 28.24 35.05 6.85
CA GLY A 80 26.93 34.41 7.00
C GLY A 80 26.29 33.92 5.71
N TYR A 81 26.94 34.12 4.55
CA TYR A 81 26.43 33.62 3.28
C TYR A 81 26.40 32.10 3.26
N SER A 82 25.28 31.54 2.77
CA SER A 82 25.14 30.11 2.55
C SER A 82 24.47 29.78 1.21
N TYR A 83 24.79 28.60 0.68
CA TYR A 83 24.15 28.04 -0.49
C TYR A 83 24.07 26.51 -0.38
N GLN A 84 23.22 25.90 -1.19
CA GLN A 84 23.06 24.46 -1.27
C GLN A 84 23.47 23.95 -2.65
N ASP A 85 24.08 22.77 -2.69
CA ASP A 85 24.35 22.03 -3.91
C ASP A 85 24.24 20.51 -3.68
N ASN A 86 24.61 19.72 -4.69
CA ASN A 86 24.59 18.26 -4.63
C ASN A 86 23.21 17.69 -4.20
N GLU A 87 22.14 18.26 -4.74
CA GLU A 87 20.77 17.81 -4.48
C GLU A 87 20.59 16.34 -4.88
N GLN A 88 19.93 15.58 -4.00
CA GLN A 88 19.59 14.18 -4.21
C GLN A 88 18.09 14.01 -4.06
N ASP A 89 17.47 13.22 -4.93
CA ASP A 89 16.07 12.85 -4.79
C ASP A 89 15.84 12.03 -3.50
N ALA A 90 14.59 12.04 -3.02
CA ALA A 90 14.18 11.16 -1.94
C ALA A 90 14.38 9.69 -2.34
N LEU A 91 14.71 8.84 -1.37
CA LEU A 91 15.01 7.42 -1.62
C LEU A 91 13.81 6.64 -2.16
N GLY A 92 12.58 7.09 -1.85
CA GLY A 92 11.34 6.43 -2.22
C GLY A 92 11.09 5.13 -1.45
N HIS A 93 9.83 4.74 -1.30
CA HIS A 93 9.48 3.53 -0.55
C HIS A 93 9.61 2.26 -1.41
N THR A 94 10.19 1.22 -0.81
CA THR A 94 10.06 -0.15 -1.31
C THR A 94 8.95 -0.82 -0.54
N TRP A 95 7.82 -1.08 -1.22
CA TRP A 95 6.62 -1.56 -0.56
C TRP A 95 6.57 -3.09 -0.42
N GLY A 96 6.02 -3.56 0.71
CA GLY A 96 5.73 -4.97 0.96
C GLY A 96 4.45 -5.46 0.29
N GLU A 97 4.04 -6.68 0.65
CA GLU A 97 2.78 -7.27 0.18
C GLU A 97 1.56 -6.55 0.77
N TRP A 98 0.48 -6.53 -0.02
CA TRP A 98 -0.81 -6.01 0.42
C TRP A 98 -1.48 -6.94 1.43
N THR A 99 -2.04 -6.34 2.46
CA THR A 99 -2.80 -7.01 3.52
C THR A 99 -4.16 -6.35 3.67
N HIS A 100 -5.20 -7.13 3.93
CA HIS A 100 -6.54 -6.58 4.13
C HIS A 100 -6.62 -5.80 5.45
N VAL A 101 -7.34 -4.66 5.44
CA VAL A 101 -7.56 -3.84 6.64
C VAL A 101 -8.76 -4.36 7.41
N GLU A 102 -8.51 -4.92 8.60
CA GLU A 102 -9.57 -5.39 9.50
C GLU A 102 -10.58 -4.29 9.83
N GLY A 103 -11.87 -4.65 9.86
CA GLY A 103 -12.98 -3.73 10.13
C GLY A 103 -13.48 -2.94 8.92
N THR A 104 -12.88 -3.16 7.74
CA THR A 104 -13.41 -2.67 6.46
C THR A 104 -14.00 -3.86 5.70
N GLU A 105 -15.20 -3.72 5.14
CA GLU A 105 -15.93 -4.86 4.59
C GLU A 105 -16.68 -4.50 3.32
N ASN A 106 -17.02 -5.53 2.54
CA ASN A 106 -17.83 -5.42 1.33
C ASN A 106 -17.20 -4.41 0.34
N ALA A 107 -18.03 -3.60 -0.31
CA ALA A 107 -17.59 -2.61 -1.30
C ALA A 107 -16.66 -1.52 -0.74
N ASP A 108 -16.65 -1.33 0.58
CA ASP A 108 -15.83 -0.33 1.28
C ASP A 108 -14.54 -0.93 1.88
N ALA A 109 -14.25 -2.21 1.58
CA ALA A 109 -13.06 -2.88 2.06
C ALA A 109 -11.78 -2.19 1.54
N GLN A 110 -10.77 -2.13 2.40
CA GLN A 110 -9.46 -1.54 2.12
C GLN A 110 -8.35 -2.59 2.28
N HIS A 111 -7.22 -2.29 1.68
CA HIS A 111 -5.97 -2.99 1.91
C HIS A 111 -4.85 -2.00 2.24
N LYS A 112 -3.81 -2.49 2.87
CA LYS A 112 -2.62 -1.71 3.20
C LYS A 112 -1.35 -2.52 2.98
N HIS A 113 -0.28 -1.81 2.69
CA HIS A 113 1.06 -2.35 2.73
C HIS A 113 1.99 -1.39 3.45
N VAL A 114 3.09 -1.93 3.96
CA VAL A 114 4.09 -1.17 4.72
C VAL A 114 5.41 -1.22 3.98
N CYS A 115 6.20 -0.17 4.12
CA CYS A 115 7.55 -0.11 3.57
C CYS A 115 8.41 -1.21 4.20
N THR A 116 9.15 -1.95 3.39
CA THR A 116 10.01 -3.05 3.86
C THR A 116 11.27 -2.56 4.56
N ALA A 117 11.57 -1.26 4.50
CA ALA A 117 12.74 -0.64 5.13
C ALA A 117 12.51 -0.22 6.60
N ASP A 118 11.36 -0.58 7.21
CA ASP A 118 10.99 -0.26 8.59
C ASP A 118 11.04 1.25 8.93
N ASP A 119 10.86 2.12 7.94
CA ASP A 119 10.88 3.58 8.08
C ASP A 119 9.53 4.18 8.55
N GLY A 120 8.52 3.33 8.75
CA GLY A 120 7.17 3.74 9.15
C GLY A 120 6.27 4.20 7.98
N GLY A 121 6.71 4.06 6.73
CA GLY A 121 5.84 4.28 5.57
C GLY A 121 4.72 3.25 5.52
N GLU A 122 3.47 3.73 5.45
CA GLU A 122 2.28 2.91 5.17
C GLU A 122 1.44 3.59 4.09
N GLU A 123 0.86 2.78 3.20
CA GLU A 123 -0.16 3.22 2.26
C GLU A 123 -1.40 2.34 2.42
N THR A 124 -2.57 2.97 2.43
CA THR A 124 -3.87 2.31 2.49
C THR A 124 -4.69 2.76 1.30
N LEU A 125 -5.27 1.80 0.57
CA LEU A 125 -6.11 2.03 -0.59
C LEU A 125 -7.40 1.22 -0.47
N ASN A 126 -8.43 1.66 -1.20
CA ASN A 126 -9.67 0.91 -1.36
C ASN A 126 -9.42 -0.31 -2.27
N CYS A 127 -10.05 -1.43 -1.92
CA CYS A 127 -9.99 -2.63 -2.76
C CYS A 127 -10.68 -2.36 -4.11
N SER A 128 -10.03 -2.81 -5.18
CA SER A 128 -10.68 -2.98 -6.48
C SER A 128 -11.09 -4.45 -6.64
N PHE A 129 -12.32 -4.67 -7.09
CA PHE A 129 -12.92 -6.00 -7.15
C PHE A 129 -13.11 -6.50 -8.58
N SER A 130 -12.83 -7.78 -8.76
CA SER A 130 -13.31 -8.57 -9.89
C SER A 130 -14.55 -9.38 -9.46
N GLU A 131 -15.53 -9.47 -10.34
CA GLU A 131 -16.81 -10.11 -10.05
C GLU A 131 -16.94 -11.46 -10.75
N ARG A 132 -17.55 -12.42 -10.06
CA ARG A 132 -17.96 -13.71 -10.61
C ARG A 132 -19.39 -14.02 -10.18
N VAL A 133 -20.29 -14.08 -11.17
CA VAL A 133 -21.68 -14.46 -10.93
C VAL A 133 -21.82 -15.97 -10.93
N VAL A 134 -22.42 -16.51 -9.86
CA VAL A 134 -22.77 -17.92 -9.71
C VAL A 134 -24.29 -18.04 -9.78
N ALA A 135 -24.79 -18.73 -10.81
CA ALA A 135 -26.22 -18.96 -10.97
C ALA A 135 -26.77 -19.89 -9.88
N PRO A 136 -28.04 -19.75 -9.48
CA PRO A 136 -28.70 -20.72 -8.60
C PRO A 136 -28.87 -22.09 -9.28
N THR A 137 -28.88 -23.15 -8.49
CA THR A 137 -29.32 -24.51 -8.88
C THR A 137 -30.70 -24.81 -8.28
N CYS A 138 -31.28 -25.99 -8.54
CA CYS A 138 -32.57 -26.38 -7.96
C CYS A 138 -32.59 -26.32 -6.42
N THR A 139 -31.46 -26.51 -5.75
CA THR A 139 -31.36 -26.60 -4.28
C THR A 139 -30.45 -25.54 -3.67
N VAL A 140 -29.54 -24.93 -4.46
CA VAL A 140 -28.56 -23.96 -3.97
C VAL A 140 -28.83 -22.58 -4.54
N ARG A 141 -28.87 -21.57 -3.66
CA ARG A 141 -28.96 -20.16 -4.07
C ARG A 141 -27.73 -19.71 -4.87
N GLY A 142 -27.96 -18.85 -5.86
CA GLY A 142 -26.92 -18.13 -6.59
C GLY A 142 -26.44 -16.90 -5.82
N TYR A 143 -25.33 -16.31 -6.27
CA TYR A 143 -24.74 -15.10 -5.70
C TYR A 143 -23.73 -14.47 -6.65
N THR A 144 -23.36 -13.21 -6.39
CA THR A 144 -22.19 -12.56 -7.00
C THR A 144 -21.05 -12.57 -5.99
N GLU A 145 -19.87 -13.04 -6.39
CA GLU A 145 -18.65 -13.03 -5.58
C GLU A 145 -17.71 -11.93 -6.07
N HIS A 146 -17.20 -11.14 -5.15
CA HIS A 146 -16.28 -10.02 -5.39
C HIS A 146 -14.93 -10.38 -4.79
N THR A 147 -13.85 -10.34 -5.57
CA THR A 147 -12.50 -10.71 -5.11
C THR A 147 -11.48 -9.62 -5.43
N CYS A 148 -10.71 -9.20 -4.41
CA CYS A 148 -9.58 -8.31 -4.55
C CYS A 148 -8.30 -9.11 -4.86
N ALA A 149 -7.65 -8.80 -5.99
CA ALA A 149 -6.43 -9.49 -6.41
C ALA A 149 -5.21 -9.16 -5.55
N ASP A 150 -5.19 -7.97 -4.92
CA ASP A 150 -4.04 -7.48 -4.18
C ASP A 150 -3.95 -8.12 -2.78
N CYS A 151 -5.06 -8.17 -2.03
CA CYS A 151 -5.08 -8.69 -0.66
C CYS A 151 -5.80 -10.04 -0.50
N GLY A 152 -6.44 -10.55 -1.55
CA GLY A 152 -7.19 -11.81 -1.51
C GLY A 152 -8.52 -11.75 -0.76
N TYR A 153 -8.92 -10.59 -0.22
CA TYR A 153 -10.22 -10.41 0.41
C TYR A 153 -11.35 -10.64 -0.60
N PHE A 154 -12.41 -11.31 -0.16
CA PHE A 154 -13.59 -11.53 -0.96
C PHE A 154 -14.87 -11.43 -0.13
N TYR A 155 -15.97 -11.10 -0.79
CA TYR A 155 -17.30 -11.14 -0.21
C TYR A 155 -18.34 -11.56 -1.25
N ARG A 156 -19.54 -11.91 -0.79
CA ARG A 156 -20.65 -12.37 -1.64
C ARG A 156 -21.92 -11.59 -1.36
N ASP A 157 -22.58 -11.15 -2.41
CA ASP A 157 -23.85 -10.43 -2.34
C ASP A 157 -24.81 -10.87 -3.47
N GLN A 158 -25.88 -10.10 -3.68
CA GLN A 158 -26.88 -10.33 -4.74
C GLN A 158 -27.41 -11.77 -4.78
N TYR A 159 -27.72 -12.32 -3.61
CA TYR A 159 -28.21 -13.69 -3.47
C TYR A 159 -29.54 -13.89 -4.22
N GLN A 160 -29.61 -14.99 -4.96
CA GLN A 160 -30.79 -15.42 -5.71
C GLN A 160 -31.25 -16.78 -5.20
N GLU A 161 -32.45 -16.86 -4.65
CA GLU A 161 -32.99 -18.11 -4.11
C GLU A 161 -33.04 -19.22 -5.17
N ALA A 162 -32.90 -20.46 -4.70
CA ALA A 162 -33.03 -21.63 -5.55
C ALA A 162 -34.47 -21.69 -6.13
N PRO A 163 -34.65 -21.84 -7.46
CA PRO A 163 -35.97 -21.92 -8.07
C PRO A 163 -36.76 -23.19 -7.69
N GLY A 164 -36.09 -24.20 -7.12
CA GLY A 164 -36.67 -25.52 -6.87
C GLY A 164 -36.58 -26.44 -8.10
N HIS A 165 -37.15 -27.63 -7.96
CA HIS A 165 -37.20 -28.61 -9.04
C HIS A 165 -38.39 -28.36 -9.98
N HIS A 166 -38.11 -28.39 -11.29
CA HIS A 166 -39.14 -28.43 -12.33
C HIS A 166 -39.22 -29.83 -12.93
N TYR A 167 -40.28 -30.58 -12.58
CA TYR A 167 -40.45 -31.97 -13.01
C TYR A 167 -41.27 -32.08 -14.31
N GLU A 168 -40.74 -32.82 -15.29
CA GLU A 168 -41.46 -33.30 -16.47
C GLU A 168 -41.27 -34.82 -16.56
N ASP A 169 -42.37 -35.57 -16.75
CA ASP A 169 -42.38 -37.04 -16.77
C ASP A 169 -41.68 -37.69 -15.54
N GLY A 170 -41.78 -37.05 -14.37
CA GLY A 170 -41.21 -37.53 -13.10
C GLY A 170 -39.71 -37.29 -12.93
N VAL A 171 -39.08 -36.53 -13.83
CA VAL A 171 -37.64 -36.18 -13.77
C VAL A 171 -37.48 -34.66 -13.85
N CYS A 172 -36.60 -34.10 -13.01
CA CYS A 172 -36.31 -32.68 -13.03
C CYS A 172 -35.54 -32.33 -14.31
N VAL A 173 -36.05 -31.37 -15.09
CA VAL A 173 -35.42 -30.99 -16.36
C VAL A 173 -34.09 -30.25 -16.20
N ASP A 174 -33.85 -29.68 -15.02
CA ASP A 174 -32.66 -28.88 -14.72
C ASP A 174 -31.50 -29.73 -14.15
N CYS A 175 -31.79 -30.66 -13.22
CA CYS A 175 -30.76 -31.47 -12.55
C CYS A 175 -30.90 -32.99 -12.71
N GLY A 176 -32.00 -33.49 -13.28
CA GLY A 176 -32.23 -34.93 -13.45
C GLY A 176 -32.66 -35.69 -12.19
N ALA A 177 -32.90 -35.00 -11.07
CA ALA A 177 -33.49 -35.60 -9.87
C ALA A 177 -34.86 -36.23 -10.18
N ARG A 178 -35.21 -37.33 -9.52
CA ARG A 178 -36.51 -38.02 -9.73
C ARG A 178 -37.53 -37.58 -8.69
N GLU A 179 -38.76 -37.34 -9.13
CA GLU A 179 -39.87 -36.90 -8.25
C GLU A 179 -40.27 -37.98 -7.22
N ASP A 180 -40.09 -39.26 -7.57
CA ASP A 180 -40.44 -40.41 -6.73
C ASP A 180 -39.32 -40.82 -5.76
N ALA A 181 -38.20 -40.10 -5.75
CA ALA A 181 -37.03 -40.39 -4.91
C ALA A 181 -36.75 -39.21 -3.97
N VAL A 182 -36.21 -39.52 -2.79
CA VAL A 182 -35.79 -38.50 -1.82
C VAL A 182 -34.36 -38.07 -2.17
N LEU A 183 -34.18 -36.84 -2.63
CA LEU A 183 -32.85 -36.31 -2.96
C LEU A 183 -31.94 -36.37 -1.73
N GLY A 184 -30.75 -36.97 -1.88
CA GLY A 184 -29.81 -37.19 -0.79
C GLY A 184 -30.02 -38.46 0.05
N ASP A 185 -31.11 -39.23 -0.14
CA ASP A 185 -31.30 -40.55 0.48
C ASP A 185 -30.57 -41.64 -0.34
N VAL A 186 -29.24 -41.62 -0.26
CA VAL A 186 -28.40 -42.49 -1.08
C VAL A 186 -28.43 -43.94 -0.62
N ASN A 187 -28.87 -44.22 0.61
CA ASN A 187 -28.94 -45.57 1.15
C ASN A 187 -30.34 -46.20 1.00
N SER A 188 -31.32 -45.42 0.52
CA SER A 188 -32.71 -45.81 0.29
C SER A 188 -33.44 -46.28 1.56
N ASP A 189 -33.11 -45.68 2.72
CA ASP A 189 -33.78 -45.95 3.99
C ASP A 189 -35.00 -45.05 4.24
N GLY A 190 -35.27 -44.12 3.31
CA GLY A 190 -36.37 -43.17 3.34
C GLY A 190 -36.07 -41.89 4.13
N ARG A 191 -34.81 -41.68 4.58
CA ARG A 191 -34.43 -40.53 5.39
C ARG A 191 -33.10 -39.96 4.95
N VAL A 192 -33.08 -38.66 4.68
CA VAL A 192 -31.84 -37.91 4.50
C VAL A 192 -31.18 -37.69 5.86
N SER A 193 -30.00 -38.27 6.08
CA SER A 193 -29.32 -38.30 7.37
C SER A 193 -27.80 -38.30 7.25
N ILE A 194 -27.10 -38.32 8.39
CA ILE A 194 -25.64 -38.47 8.41
C ILE A 194 -25.19 -39.83 7.84
N ALA A 195 -26.07 -40.84 7.83
CA ALA A 195 -25.76 -42.13 7.23
C ALA A 195 -25.50 -41.97 5.72
N ASP A 196 -26.29 -41.15 5.04
CA ASP A 196 -26.17 -40.84 3.62
C ASP A 196 -24.86 -40.11 3.31
N ALA A 197 -24.54 -39.08 4.10
CA ALA A 197 -23.29 -38.34 3.97
C ALA A 197 -22.07 -39.26 4.17
N VAL A 198 -22.13 -40.18 5.14
CA VAL A 198 -21.07 -41.17 5.38
C VAL A 198 -20.98 -42.16 4.22
N MET A 199 -22.11 -42.58 3.63
CA MET A 199 -22.12 -43.51 2.49
C MET A 199 -21.56 -42.86 1.22
N LEU A 200 -21.93 -41.62 0.92
CA LEU A 200 -21.33 -40.85 -0.17
C LEU A 200 -19.82 -40.62 0.05
N LEU A 201 -19.41 -40.22 1.25
CA LEU A 201 -17.99 -40.03 1.56
C LEU A 201 -17.18 -41.32 1.40
N ARG A 202 -17.74 -42.46 1.85
CA ARG A 202 -17.12 -43.79 1.65
C ARG A 202 -16.99 -44.14 0.18
N HIS A 203 -18.03 -43.87 -0.62
CA HIS A 203 -17.99 -44.07 -2.06
C HIS A 203 -16.85 -43.27 -2.71
N PHE A 204 -16.74 -41.97 -2.42
CA PHE A 204 -15.67 -41.12 -2.97
C PHE A 204 -14.28 -41.47 -2.44
N ALA A 205 -14.19 -42.04 -1.24
CA ALA A 205 -12.94 -42.57 -0.69
C ALA A 205 -12.57 -43.97 -1.21
N GLY A 206 -13.35 -44.54 -2.14
CA GLY A 206 -13.06 -45.81 -2.81
C GLY A 206 -13.48 -47.07 -2.04
N TYR A 207 -14.31 -46.93 -1.00
CA TYR A 207 -14.89 -48.08 -0.30
C TYR A 207 -16.06 -48.67 -1.10
N GLU A 208 -16.19 -49.99 -1.07
CA GLU A 208 -17.35 -50.68 -1.63
C GLU A 208 -18.58 -50.43 -0.74
N VAL A 209 -19.50 -49.62 -1.25
CA VAL A 209 -20.79 -49.31 -0.63
C VAL A 209 -21.91 -49.42 -1.66
N ASN A 210 -23.10 -49.82 -1.23
CA ASN A 210 -24.29 -49.81 -2.06
C ASN A 210 -25.01 -48.48 -1.89
N ILE A 211 -24.97 -47.62 -2.91
CA ILE A 211 -25.63 -46.31 -2.90
C ILE A 211 -26.42 -46.07 -4.18
N ASP A 212 -27.51 -45.32 -4.08
CA ASP A 212 -28.24 -44.79 -5.24
C ASP A 212 -27.59 -43.49 -5.72
N LEU A 213 -26.81 -43.60 -6.80
CA LEU A 213 -26.19 -42.45 -7.45
C LEU A 213 -27.19 -41.54 -8.20
N ALA A 214 -28.46 -41.93 -8.34
CA ALA A 214 -29.46 -41.08 -8.98
C ALA A 214 -29.90 -39.90 -8.10
N VAL A 215 -29.75 -40.02 -6.78
CA VAL A 215 -30.10 -38.99 -5.80
C VAL A 215 -28.88 -38.35 -5.13
N ALA A 216 -27.69 -38.57 -5.70
CA ALA A 216 -26.41 -38.17 -5.14
C ALA A 216 -25.94 -36.76 -5.55
N ASP A 217 -26.55 -36.15 -6.58
CA ASP A 217 -26.31 -34.75 -6.99
C ASP A 217 -27.27 -33.84 -6.19
N ILE A 218 -26.88 -33.58 -4.95
CA ILE A 218 -27.72 -32.95 -3.92
C ILE A 218 -27.68 -31.43 -4.09
N ASN A 219 -26.53 -30.89 -4.51
CA ASN A 219 -26.39 -29.46 -4.80
C ASN A 219 -26.89 -29.10 -6.21
N CYS A 220 -27.28 -30.08 -7.01
CA CYS A 220 -27.88 -29.94 -8.35
C CYS A 220 -26.98 -29.16 -9.32
N ASP A 221 -25.66 -29.36 -9.25
CA ASP A 221 -24.69 -28.74 -10.15
C ASP A 221 -24.32 -29.62 -11.35
N GLY A 222 -24.89 -30.83 -11.43
CA GLY A 222 -24.68 -31.81 -12.50
C GLY A 222 -23.51 -32.76 -12.25
N SER A 223 -22.75 -32.54 -11.18
CA SER A 223 -21.65 -33.41 -10.72
C SER A 223 -22.09 -34.23 -9.51
N LYS A 224 -21.38 -35.34 -9.24
CA LYS A 224 -21.58 -36.17 -8.05
C LYS A 224 -20.26 -36.27 -7.35
N ASP A 225 -19.99 -35.36 -6.44
CA ASP A 225 -18.67 -35.22 -5.81
C ASP A 225 -18.75 -34.78 -4.34
N LEU A 226 -17.61 -34.34 -3.78
CA LEU A 226 -17.53 -33.91 -2.38
C LEU A 226 -18.31 -32.61 -2.11
N GLY A 227 -18.68 -31.86 -3.14
CA GLY A 227 -19.60 -30.74 -3.09
C GLY A 227 -20.97 -31.18 -2.56
N ASP A 228 -21.50 -32.30 -3.05
CA ASP A 228 -22.77 -32.87 -2.59
C ASP A 228 -22.71 -33.32 -1.13
N VAL A 229 -21.61 -33.96 -0.73
CA VAL A 229 -21.38 -34.37 0.66
C VAL A 229 -21.36 -33.17 1.58
N THR A 230 -20.65 -32.12 1.17
CA THR A 230 -20.52 -30.89 1.94
C THR A 230 -21.87 -30.20 2.07
N TYR A 231 -22.62 -30.09 0.98
CA TYR A 231 -23.94 -29.47 0.96
C TYR A 231 -24.94 -30.26 1.81
N LEU A 232 -24.96 -31.59 1.71
CA LEU A 232 -25.77 -32.46 2.57
C LEU A 232 -25.46 -32.26 4.06
N MET A 233 -24.18 -32.20 4.44
CA MET A 233 -23.80 -31.93 5.82
C MET A 233 -24.25 -30.55 6.29
N GLN A 234 -24.25 -29.53 5.42
CA GLN A 234 -24.75 -28.19 5.75
C GLN A 234 -26.26 -28.19 5.97
N MET A 235 -27.03 -28.90 5.14
CA MET A 235 -28.48 -29.08 5.32
C MET A 235 -28.79 -29.74 6.67
N LEU A 236 -28.08 -30.83 7.01
CA LEU A 236 -28.29 -31.56 8.26
C LEU A 236 -27.96 -30.75 9.52
N ASN A 237 -27.04 -29.77 9.40
CA ASN A 237 -26.69 -28.85 10.48
C ASN A 237 -27.60 -27.61 10.56
N GLY A 238 -28.62 -27.51 9.69
CA GLY A 238 -29.59 -26.40 9.70
C GLY A 238 -29.03 -25.09 9.14
N TRP A 239 -27.95 -25.13 8.36
CA TRP A 239 -27.36 -23.95 7.74
C TRP A 239 -28.18 -23.45 6.54
N TYR A 240 -28.98 -24.34 5.94
CA TYR A 240 -29.95 -24.04 4.89
C TYR A 240 -31.31 -24.60 5.31
N PRO A 241 -32.42 -23.85 5.21
CA PRO A 241 -33.74 -24.41 5.42
C PRO A 241 -33.98 -25.49 4.35
N ALA A 242 -34.53 -26.64 4.75
CA ALA A 242 -35.09 -27.59 3.79
C ALA A 242 -36.24 -26.89 3.06
N SER A 243 -36.16 -26.82 1.73
CA SER A 243 -37.27 -26.42 0.86
C SER A 243 -38.38 -27.47 0.90
#